data_AF-A6TTT7-F1
#
_entry.id   AF-A6TTT7-F1
#
_cell.length_a   1.000
_cell.length_b   1.000
_cell.length_c   1.000
_cell.angle_alpha   90.00
_cell.angle_beta   90.00
_cell.angle_gamma   90.00
#
_symmetry.space_group_name_H-M   'P 1'
#
loop_
_entity.id
_entity.type
_entity.pdbx_description
1 polymer ?
#
loop_
_entity_poly.entity_id
_entity_poly.type
_entity_poly.pdbx_seq_one_letter_code
_entity_poly.pdbx_strand_id
1 'polypeptide(L)'
;MSLHSYKGLNRIRKKSGFTLIELILVIALLLIVLMAVYNILFLGLFAYEKISEDSLVAMEIQLVIAQIERDVRQARKPNDDQDPVVRINSQELIIYTDITQDGKPEQIRYLVDGGVFKRSYRSSSNAEYPYTYSGSYGNERRLIINISNNDIFSEPEEVTIPEHTYSPPDYRRKLSLKIVIDSLDIRGGSLEIEKFLMSRSRVEAD
;
A
#
# COMPACT_ATOMS: atom_id res chain seq x y z
N MET A 1 -14.39 -97.25 42.34
CA MET A 1 -14.34 -96.61 41.00
C MET A 1 -14.45 -95.11 41.23
N SER A 2 -13.34 -94.38 41.07
CA SER A 2 -13.17 -92.97 41.48
C SER A 2 -13.42 -92.03 40.29
N LEU A 3 -14.27 -91.01 40.47
CA LEU A 3 -14.48 -89.94 39.49
C LEU A 3 -13.68 -88.69 39.91
N HIS A 4 -12.74 -88.30 39.05
CA HIS A 4 -11.90 -87.12 39.19
C HIS A 4 -12.70 -85.83 38.98
N SER A 5 -12.58 -84.91 39.94
CA SER A 5 -13.17 -83.56 39.92
C SER A 5 -12.29 -82.60 39.11
N TYR A 6 -12.84 -82.01 38.05
CA TYR A 6 -12.19 -80.91 37.32
C TYR A 6 -12.49 -79.57 38.01
N LYS A 7 -11.47 -79.00 38.67
CA LYS A 7 -11.49 -77.62 39.17
C LYS A 7 -11.25 -76.65 38.00
N GLY A 8 -12.33 -76.06 37.48
CA GLY A 8 -12.26 -74.90 36.60
C GLY A 8 -11.77 -73.67 37.37
N LEU A 9 -10.60 -73.15 37.02
CA LEU A 9 -10.07 -71.89 37.54
C LEU A 9 -10.72 -70.70 36.82
N ASN A 10 -11.74 -70.11 37.43
CA ASN A 10 -12.25 -68.79 37.05
C ASN A 10 -11.21 -67.72 37.39
N ARG A 11 -10.46 -67.23 36.40
CA ARG A 11 -9.66 -66.00 36.52
C ARG A 11 -10.59 -64.79 36.53
N ILE A 12 -10.90 -64.28 37.70
CA ILE A 12 -11.55 -62.98 37.88
C ILE A 12 -10.55 -61.90 37.43
N ARG A 13 -10.81 -61.23 36.31
CA ARG A 13 -10.06 -60.04 35.88
C ARG A 13 -10.36 -58.90 36.85
N LYS A 14 -9.36 -58.50 37.65
CA LYS A 14 -9.44 -57.25 38.44
C LYS A 14 -9.50 -56.07 37.46
N LYS A 15 -10.59 -55.31 37.47
CA LYS A 15 -10.63 -53.97 36.89
C LYS A 15 -9.94 -53.02 37.88
N SER A 16 -8.78 -52.49 37.52
CA SER A 16 -8.11 -51.46 38.30
C SER A 16 -8.80 -50.12 38.07
N GLY A 17 -9.29 -49.50 39.15
CA GLY A 17 -9.76 -48.12 39.14
C GLY A 17 -8.58 -47.14 39.15
N PHE A 18 -8.81 -45.93 38.65
CA PHE A 18 -7.84 -44.83 38.71
C PHE A 18 -7.57 -44.43 40.16
N THR A 19 -6.31 -44.10 40.44
CA THR A 19 -5.91 -43.61 41.77
C THR A 19 -6.10 -42.09 41.86
N LEU A 20 -6.35 -41.57 43.07
CA LEU A 20 -6.51 -40.12 43.30
C LEU A 20 -5.26 -39.34 42.83
N ILE A 21 -4.07 -39.92 43.04
CA ILE A 21 -2.80 -39.31 42.64
C ILE A 21 -2.66 -39.21 41.12
N GLU A 22 -3.15 -40.21 40.39
CA GLU A 22 -3.14 -40.23 38.93
C GLU A 22 -4.07 -39.14 38.36
N LEU A 23 -5.23 -38.91 38.98
CA LEU A 23 -6.13 -37.80 38.61
C LEU A 23 -5.45 -36.43 38.78
N ILE A 24 -4.75 -36.23 39.91
CA ILE A 24 -4.04 -34.97 40.19
C ILE A 24 -2.93 -34.73 39.17
N LEU A 25 -2.17 -35.77 38.81
CA LEU A 25 -1.13 -35.68 37.78
C LEU A 25 -1.71 -35.35 36.40
N VAL A 26 -2.82 -35.99 36.02
CA VAL A 26 -3.49 -35.71 34.74
C VAL A 26 -3.99 -34.26 34.68
N ILE A 27 -4.59 -33.73 35.76
CA ILE A 27 -5.05 -32.34 35.82
C ILE A 27 -3.88 -31.37 35.71
N ALA A 28 -2.78 -31.62 36.43
CA ALA A 28 -1.58 -30.79 36.35
C ALA A 28 -1.00 -30.75 34.92
N LEU A 29 -0.95 -31.92 34.26
CA LEU A 29 -0.46 -32.04 32.89
C LEU A 29 -1.41 -31.34 31.89
N LEU A 30 -2.73 -31.48 32.10
CA LEU A 30 -3.75 -30.80 31.30
C LEU A 30 -3.60 -29.28 31.37
N LEU A 31 -3.38 -28.71 32.57
CA LEU A 31 -3.22 -27.26 32.74
C LEU A 31 -1.99 -26.72 32.01
N ILE A 32 -0.88 -27.46 32.00
CA ILE A 32 0.32 -27.10 31.25
C ILE A 32 0.02 -27.08 29.74
N VAL A 33 -0.67 -28.10 29.23
CA VAL A 33 -1.05 -28.17 27.82
C VAL A 33 -1.99 -27.02 27.45
N LEU A 34 -2.98 -26.73 28.30
CA LEU A 34 -3.92 -25.63 28.07
C LEU A 34 -3.22 -24.26 28.07
N MET A 35 -2.26 -24.04 28.97
CA MET A 35 -1.43 -22.81 28.94
C MET A 35 -0.62 -22.69 27.65
N ALA A 36 -0.01 -23.78 27.18
CA ALA A 36 0.76 -23.77 25.95
C ALA A 36 -0.14 -23.44 24.73
N VAL A 37 -1.31 -24.09 24.64
CA VAL A 37 -2.30 -23.85 23.58
C VAL A 37 -2.80 -22.40 23.64
N TYR A 38 -3.12 -21.91 24.83
CA TYR A 38 -3.56 -20.52 25.02
C TYR A 38 -2.52 -19.52 24.53
N ASN A 39 -1.24 -19.70 24.88
CA ASN A 39 -0.17 -18.82 24.42
C ASN A 39 -0.02 -18.83 22.91
N ILE A 40 -0.07 -20.01 22.28
CA ILE A 40 0.03 -20.15 20.82
C ILE A 40 -1.15 -19.47 20.13
N LEU A 41 -2.38 -19.69 20.61
CA LEU A 41 -3.57 -19.06 20.05
C LEU A 41 -3.54 -17.54 20.21
N PHE A 42 -3.15 -17.05 21.38
CA PHE A 42 -3.03 -15.63 21.65
C PHE A 42 -2.01 -15.00 20.68
N LEU A 43 -0.77 -15.51 20.65
CA LEU A 43 0.27 -15.04 19.73
C LEU A 43 -0.18 -15.09 18.26
N GLY A 44 -0.85 -16.15 17.85
CA GLY A 44 -1.33 -16.34 16.48
C GLY A 44 -2.42 -15.34 16.08
N LEU A 45 -3.41 -15.10 16.94
CA LEU A 45 -4.51 -14.18 16.67
C LEU A 45 -4.00 -12.73 16.57
N PHE A 46 -3.19 -12.27 17.52
CA PHE A 46 -2.62 -10.91 17.47
C PHE A 46 -1.67 -10.70 16.29
N ALA A 47 -0.88 -11.72 15.92
CA ALA A 47 -0.02 -11.61 14.74
C ALA A 47 -0.85 -11.56 13.45
N TYR A 48 -1.94 -12.32 13.36
CA TYR A 48 -2.77 -12.38 12.17
C TYR A 48 -3.54 -11.08 11.91
N GLU A 49 -4.17 -10.52 12.94
CA GLU A 49 -4.89 -9.24 12.83
C GLU A 49 -3.97 -8.12 12.32
N LYS A 50 -2.76 -8.01 12.89
CA LYS A 50 -1.76 -7.03 12.48
C LYS A 50 -1.32 -7.19 11.02
N ILE A 51 -0.97 -8.41 10.62
CA ILE A 51 -0.51 -8.68 9.24
C ILE A 51 -1.62 -8.35 8.24
N SER A 52 -2.87 -8.60 8.61
CA SER A 52 -4.02 -8.29 7.76
C SER A 52 -4.18 -6.79 7.55
N GLU A 53 -4.11 -5.98 8.62
CA GLU A 53 -4.27 -4.51 8.52
C GLU A 53 -3.12 -3.85 7.75
N ASP A 54 -1.87 -4.21 8.05
CA ASP A 54 -0.69 -3.67 7.35
C ASP A 54 -0.73 -4.00 5.84
N SER A 55 -1.20 -5.20 5.48
CA SER A 55 -1.35 -5.64 4.09
C SER A 55 -2.41 -4.83 3.33
N LEU A 56 -3.55 -4.53 3.96
CA LEU A 56 -4.61 -3.74 3.35
C LEU A 56 -4.16 -2.30 3.07
N VAL A 57 -3.45 -1.69 4.02
CA VAL A 57 -2.89 -0.34 3.86
C VAL A 57 -1.87 -0.31 2.72
N ALA A 58 -0.95 -1.29 2.68
CA ALA A 58 0.04 -1.39 1.60
C ALA A 58 -0.63 -1.53 0.21
N MET A 59 -1.71 -2.31 0.11
CA MET A 59 -2.45 -2.48 -1.14
C MET A 59 -3.14 -1.18 -1.59
N GLU A 60 -3.76 -0.43 -0.67
CA GLU A 60 -4.38 0.86 -0.99
C GLU A 60 -3.35 1.87 -1.51
N ILE A 61 -2.18 1.94 -0.87
CA ILE A 61 -1.11 2.83 -1.32
C ILE A 61 -0.58 2.43 -2.70
N GLN A 62 -0.45 1.13 -2.99
CA GLN A 62 -0.05 0.67 -4.32
C GLN A 62 -1.04 1.11 -5.41
N LEU A 63 -2.35 1.11 -5.13
CA LEU A 63 -3.35 1.62 -6.08
C LEU A 63 -3.19 3.12 -6.33
N VAL A 64 -2.90 3.89 -5.28
CA VAL A 64 -2.61 5.33 -5.38
C VAL A 64 -1.36 5.59 -6.21
N ILE A 65 -0.26 4.86 -5.94
CA ILE A 65 0.99 4.98 -6.71
C ILE A 65 0.77 4.61 -8.18
N ALA A 66 0.04 3.51 -8.44
CA ALA A 66 -0.30 3.11 -9.80
C ALA A 66 -1.15 4.17 -10.53
N GLN A 67 -2.02 4.88 -9.80
CA GLN A 67 -2.77 6.01 -10.36
C GLN A 67 -1.85 7.17 -10.73
N ILE A 68 -0.93 7.59 -9.83
CA ILE A 68 0.04 8.65 -10.15
C ILE A 68 0.91 8.24 -11.34
N GLU A 69 1.37 7.00 -11.37
CA GLU A 69 2.21 6.49 -12.45
C GLU A 69 1.47 6.54 -13.79
N ARG A 70 0.18 6.22 -13.82
CA ARG A 70 -0.65 6.38 -15.02
C ARG A 70 -0.76 7.85 -15.42
N ASP A 71 -1.08 8.74 -14.47
CA ASP A 71 -1.26 10.17 -14.74
C ASP A 71 0.05 10.79 -15.27
N VAL A 72 1.21 10.47 -14.67
CA VAL A 72 2.54 10.89 -15.17
C VAL A 72 2.85 10.31 -16.55
N ARG A 73 2.57 9.02 -16.76
CA ARG A 73 2.86 8.34 -18.03
C ARG A 73 2.02 8.87 -19.19
N GLN A 74 0.80 9.34 -18.90
CA GLN A 74 -0.12 9.92 -19.87
C GLN A 74 0.02 11.43 -20.00
N ALA A 75 0.91 12.04 -19.23
CA ALA A 75 1.09 13.48 -19.21
C ALA A 75 1.44 14.03 -20.59
N ARG A 76 0.85 15.18 -20.93
CA ARG A 76 1.06 15.90 -22.20
C ARG A 76 1.32 17.37 -21.93
N LYS A 77 2.00 18.05 -22.85
CA LYS A 77 2.21 19.50 -22.75
C LYS A 77 0.87 20.22 -22.87
N PRO A 78 0.51 21.10 -21.91
CA PRO A 78 -0.68 21.92 -22.05
C PRO A 78 -0.46 23.12 -23.00
N ASN A 79 0.77 23.62 -23.08
CA ASN A 79 1.20 24.73 -23.94
C ASN A 79 2.73 24.68 -24.10
N ASP A 80 3.28 25.59 -24.91
CA ASP A 80 4.71 25.58 -25.26
C ASP A 80 5.62 25.92 -24.06
N ASP A 81 5.13 26.75 -23.15
CA ASP A 81 5.86 27.30 -22.00
C ASP A 81 5.83 26.40 -20.76
N GLN A 82 5.00 25.37 -20.74
CA GLN A 82 4.81 24.50 -19.58
C GLN A 82 5.13 23.04 -19.87
N ASP A 83 5.81 22.42 -18.92
CA ASP A 83 6.08 20.99 -18.97
C ASP A 83 4.85 20.15 -18.64
N PRO A 84 4.77 18.89 -19.13
CA PRO A 84 3.69 17.98 -18.81
C PRO A 84 3.56 17.66 -17.31
N VAL A 85 4.68 17.73 -16.60
CA VAL A 85 4.79 17.44 -15.17
C VAL A 85 5.60 18.57 -14.53
N VAL A 86 4.99 19.29 -13.59
CA VAL A 86 5.56 20.48 -12.96
C VAL A 86 5.52 20.30 -11.46
N ARG A 87 6.68 20.43 -10.81
CA ARG A 87 6.78 20.49 -9.36
C ARG A 87 6.62 21.93 -8.89
N ILE A 88 5.71 22.16 -7.96
CA ILE A 88 5.56 23.48 -7.33
C ILE A 88 6.47 23.56 -6.10
N ASN A 89 6.51 22.49 -5.30
CA ASN A 89 7.39 22.31 -4.16
C ASN A 89 7.51 20.81 -3.81
N SER A 90 8.17 20.46 -2.71
CA SER A 90 8.39 19.07 -2.30
C SER A 90 7.12 18.29 -1.96
N GLN A 91 5.99 18.96 -1.76
CA GLN A 91 4.70 18.40 -1.36
C GLN A 91 3.60 18.60 -2.41
N GLU A 92 3.89 19.33 -3.50
CA GLU A 92 2.90 19.67 -4.51
C GLU A 92 3.43 19.43 -5.93
N LEU A 93 2.69 18.60 -6.67
CA LEU A 93 2.98 18.22 -8.06
C LEU A 93 1.75 18.47 -8.93
N ILE A 94 1.97 19.11 -10.07
CA ILE A 94 0.98 19.33 -11.11
C ILE A 94 1.30 18.43 -12.31
N ILE A 95 0.28 17.74 -12.82
CA ILE A 95 0.36 16.88 -14.00
C ILE A 95 -0.77 17.27 -14.96
N TYR A 96 -0.42 17.45 -16.23
CA TYR A 96 -1.40 17.74 -17.30
C TYR A 96 -1.69 16.46 -18.07
N THR A 97 -2.89 15.91 -17.96
CA THR A 97 -3.24 14.66 -18.63
C THR A 97 -4.74 14.60 -18.91
N ASP A 98 -5.09 13.97 -20.02
CA ASP A 98 -6.47 13.78 -20.47
C ASP A 98 -7.09 12.58 -19.73
N ILE A 99 -7.80 12.87 -18.63
CA ILE A 99 -8.51 11.88 -17.82
C ILE A 99 -9.94 11.66 -18.29
N THR A 100 -10.52 12.59 -19.04
CA THR A 100 -11.89 12.48 -19.56
C THR A 100 -11.97 11.84 -20.95
N GLN A 101 -10.82 11.63 -21.60
CA GLN A 101 -10.67 11.10 -22.96
C GLN A 101 -11.33 11.98 -24.03
N ASP A 102 -11.39 13.29 -23.79
CA ASP A 102 -11.97 14.26 -24.73
C ASP A 102 -10.88 14.93 -25.62
N GLY A 103 -9.63 14.52 -25.45
CA GLY A 103 -8.46 15.05 -26.15
C GLY A 103 -7.83 16.25 -25.45
N LYS A 104 -8.47 16.83 -24.43
CA LYS A 104 -7.98 18.02 -23.73
C LYS A 104 -7.34 17.60 -22.41
N PRO A 105 -6.10 18.03 -22.13
CA PRO A 105 -5.48 17.71 -20.86
C PRO A 105 -6.19 18.45 -19.71
N GLU A 106 -6.59 17.74 -18.67
CA GLU A 106 -6.92 18.35 -17.38
C GLU A 106 -5.65 18.64 -16.57
N GLN A 107 -5.71 19.65 -15.72
CA GLN A 107 -4.67 19.93 -14.75
C GLN A 107 -4.99 19.20 -13.44
N ILE A 108 -4.21 18.17 -13.13
CA ILE A 108 -4.29 17.40 -11.89
C ILE A 108 -3.27 17.96 -10.91
N ARG A 109 -3.72 18.17 -9.67
CA ARG A 109 -2.87 18.55 -8.53
C ARG A 109 -2.83 17.43 -7.51
N TYR A 110 -1.62 17.00 -7.19
CA TYR A 110 -1.29 16.18 -6.03
C TYR A 110 -0.67 17.06 -4.96
N LEU A 111 -1.20 17.01 -3.74
CA LEU A 111 -0.79 17.88 -2.63
C LEU A 111 -0.76 17.09 -1.33
N VAL A 112 0.31 17.21 -0.55
CA VAL A 112 0.30 16.85 0.87
C VAL A 112 -0.02 18.09 1.70
N ASP A 113 -1.08 18.01 2.49
CA ASP A 113 -1.51 19.08 3.38
C ASP A 113 -1.98 18.48 4.71
N GLY A 114 -1.35 18.88 5.81
CA GLY A 114 -1.63 18.37 7.16
C GLY A 114 -1.45 16.85 7.31
N GLY A 115 -0.44 16.26 6.64
CA GLY A 115 -0.21 14.81 6.64
C GLY A 115 -1.22 14.00 5.80
N VAL A 116 -2.07 14.68 5.02
CA VAL A 116 -3.03 14.05 4.12
C VAL A 116 -2.60 14.29 2.68
N PHE A 117 -2.41 13.21 1.94
CA PHE A 117 -2.19 13.26 0.50
C PHE A 117 -3.51 13.36 -0.25
N LYS A 118 -3.62 14.38 -1.09
CA LYS A 118 -4.83 14.75 -1.80
C LYS A 118 -4.58 14.78 -3.29
N ARG A 119 -5.60 14.41 -4.05
CA ARG A 119 -5.67 14.63 -5.50
C ARG A 119 -6.88 15.45 -5.84
N SER A 120 -6.72 16.42 -6.73
CA SER A 120 -7.78 17.30 -7.21
C SER A 120 -7.52 17.62 -8.69
N TYR A 121 -8.53 18.04 -9.45
CA TYR A 121 -8.32 18.42 -10.85
C TYR A 121 -9.22 19.57 -11.28
N ARG A 122 -8.82 20.24 -12.37
CA ARG A 122 -9.65 21.21 -13.08
C ARG A 122 -9.47 21.04 -14.59
N SER A 123 -10.54 21.33 -15.33
CA SER A 123 -10.54 21.29 -16.79
C SER A 123 -9.89 22.54 -17.38
N SER A 124 -9.48 22.45 -18.65
CA SER A 124 -9.03 23.62 -19.40
C SER A 124 -10.15 24.66 -19.51
N SER A 125 -9.78 25.94 -19.50
CA SER A 125 -10.70 27.07 -19.63
C SER A 125 -11.05 27.39 -21.09
N ASN A 126 -10.29 26.85 -22.03
CA ASN A 126 -10.45 27.02 -23.47
C ASN A 126 -10.50 25.67 -24.20
N ALA A 127 -11.02 25.69 -25.43
CA ALA A 127 -11.31 24.48 -26.20
C ALA A 127 -10.15 23.98 -27.07
N GLU A 128 -9.15 24.80 -27.35
CA GLU A 128 -8.06 24.52 -28.30
C GLU A 128 -6.69 24.83 -27.69
N TYR A 129 -5.64 24.21 -28.21
CA TYR A 129 -4.25 24.49 -27.83
C TYR A 129 -3.86 25.95 -28.19
N PRO A 130 -3.12 26.69 -27.35
CA PRO A 130 -2.56 26.31 -26.05
C PRO A 130 -3.61 26.30 -24.93
N TYR A 131 -3.61 25.25 -24.10
CA TYR A 131 -4.57 25.11 -23.00
C TYR A 131 -4.21 26.00 -21.81
N THR A 132 -5.23 26.62 -21.23
CA THR A 132 -5.15 27.52 -20.07
C THR A 132 -6.04 27.00 -18.94
N TYR A 133 -5.67 27.29 -17.69
CA TYR A 133 -6.38 26.79 -16.52
C TYR A 133 -6.61 27.90 -15.51
N SER A 134 -7.88 28.17 -15.21
CA SER A 134 -8.31 29.19 -14.26
C SER A 134 -9.33 28.60 -13.26
N GLY A 135 -9.58 29.33 -12.18
CA GLY A 135 -10.52 28.92 -11.13
C GLY A 135 -9.97 27.87 -10.15
N SER A 136 -10.85 27.42 -9.26
CA SER A 136 -10.52 26.48 -8.18
C SER A 136 -10.45 25.03 -8.67
N TYR A 137 -9.65 24.22 -7.99
CA TYR A 137 -9.66 22.78 -8.18
C TYR A 137 -10.96 22.16 -7.68
N GLY A 138 -11.50 21.21 -8.45
CA GLY A 138 -12.64 20.38 -8.07
C GLY A 138 -12.22 18.96 -7.70
N ASN A 139 -13.21 18.17 -7.27
CA ASN A 139 -13.07 16.72 -7.03
C ASN A 139 -11.88 16.35 -6.12
N GLU A 140 -11.67 17.11 -5.04
CA GLU A 140 -10.63 16.80 -4.07
C GLU A 140 -10.93 15.45 -3.39
N ARG A 141 -9.97 14.53 -3.49
CA ARG A 141 -10.01 13.21 -2.88
C ARG A 141 -8.79 13.03 -1.99
N ARG A 142 -9.02 12.59 -0.76
CA ARG A 142 -7.97 12.12 0.13
C ARG A 142 -7.57 10.72 -0.32
N LEU A 143 -6.28 10.51 -0.54
CA LEU A 143 -5.72 9.27 -1.06
C LEU A 143 -4.99 8.49 0.03
N ILE A 144 -4.18 9.18 0.83
CA ILE A 144 -3.36 8.60 1.90
C ILE A 144 -3.42 9.55 3.09
N ILE A 145 -3.49 9.02 4.30
CA ILE A 145 -3.43 9.79 5.55
C ILE A 145 -2.19 9.40 6.35
N ASN A 146 -1.86 10.21 7.36
CA ASN A 146 -0.72 10.01 8.27
C ASN A 146 0.63 9.99 7.55
N ILE A 147 0.78 10.78 6.49
CA ILE A 147 2.09 11.02 5.88
C ILE A 147 2.96 11.83 6.85
N SER A 148 4.17 11.34 7.10
CA SER A 148 5.11 11.93 8.06
C SER A 148 6.31 12.62 7.41
N ASN A 149 6.62 12.32 6.14
CA ASN A 149 7.67 13.03 5.40
C ASN A 149 7.14 14.27 4.67
N ASN A 150 8.00 15.28 4.52
CA ASN A 150 7.69 16.50 3.76
C ASN A 150 8.34 16.52 2.36
N ASP A 151 9.31 15.65 2.11
CA ASP A 151 9.95 15.52 0.80
C ASP A 151 9.30 14.36 0.05
N ILE A 152 8.21 14.67 -0.65
CA ILE A 152 7.35 13.70 -1.34
C ILE A 152 7.78 13.55 -2.79
N PHE A 153 8.08 14.68 -3.45
CA PHE A 153 8.40 14.75 -4.87
C PHE A 153 9.80 15.33 -5.08
N SER A 154 10.64 14.59 -5.80
CA SER A 154 11.90 15.14 -6.31
C SER A 154 11.66 16.14 -7.43
N GLU A 155 12.68 16.95 -7.72
CA GLU A 155 12.68 17.79 -8.91
C GLU A 155 12.56 16.91 -10.18
N PRO A 156 11.72 17.29 -11.17
CA PRO A 156 11.66 16.60 -12.44
C PRO A 156 12.94 16.80 -13.26
N GLU A 157 13.57 15.71 -13.68
CA GLU A 157 14.79 15.70 -14.48
C GLU A 157 14.49 15.28 -15.93
N GLU A 158 15.29 15.79 -16.88
CA GLU A 158 15.29 15.28 -18.25
C GLU A 158 15.88 13.88 -18.31
N VAL A 159 15.23 13.00 -19.07
CA VAL A 159 15.68 11.61 -19.19
C VAL A 159 16.93 11.50 -20.06
N THR A 160 17.02 12.32 -21.11
CA THR A 160 18.11 12.29 -22.07
C THR A 160 18.52 13.72 -22.40
N ILE A 161 19.79 14.05 -22.21
CA ILE A 161 20.38 15.28 -22.76
C ILE A 161 20.83 14.93 -24.18
N PRO A 162 20.31 15.58 -25.23
CA PRO A 162 20.68 15.23 -26.60
C PRO A 162 22.18 15.46 -26.83
N GLU A 163 22.91 14.41 -27.19
CA GLU A 163 24.36 14.49 -27.49
C GLU A 163 24.65 15.34 -28.73
N HIS A 164 23.68 15.49 -29.62
CA HIS A 164 23.79 16.21 -30.88
C HIS A 164 22.55 17.06 -31.14
N THR A 165 22.73 18.23 -31.76
CA THR A 165 21.65 19.17 -32.10
C THR A 165 20.59 18.61 -33.06
N TYR A 166 20.91 17.51 -33.76
CA TYR A 166 19.99 16.82 -34.68
C TYR A 166 19.19 15.69 -34.03
N SER A 167 19.45 15.38 -32.75
CA SER A 167 18.68 14.37 -32.03
C SER A 167 17.25 14.87 -31.83
N PRO A 168 16.23 14.03 -32.06
CA PRO A 168 14.85 14.37 -31.76
C PRO A 168 14.72 14.83 -30.30
N PRO A 169 13.98 15.90 -30.00
CA PRO A 169 13.81 16.37 -28.63
C PRO A 169 13.10 15.30 -27.79
N ASP A 170 13.67 14.98 -26.63
CA ASP A 170 13.09 14.05 -25.66
C ASP A 170 12.40 14.82 -24.53
N TYR A 171 11.07 14.90 -24.59
CA TYR A 171 10.28 15.62 -23.58
C TYR A 171 9.93 14.78 -22.35
N ARG A 172 10.57 13.61 -22.18
CA ARG A 172 10.33 12.78 -21.01
C ARG A 172 10.91 13.42 -19.76
N ARG A 173 10.09 13.47 -18.73
CA ARG A 173 10.46 13.90 -17.38
C ARG A 173 10.50 12.67 -16.47
N LYS A 174 11.54 12.59 -15.63
CA LYS A 174 11.70 11.57 -14.59
C LYS A 174 11.66 12.27 -13.23
N LEU A 175 10.96 11.69 -12.27
CA LEU A 175 11.01 12.12 -10.87
C LEU A 175 10.90 10.91 -9.93
N SER A 176 11.27 11.08 -8.66
CA SER A 176 10.97 10.13 -7.60
C SER A 176 9.82 10.61 -6.72
N LEU A 177 9.04 9.65 -6.25
CA LEU A 177 7.98 9.77 -5.27
C LEU A 177 8.43 9.02 -4.02
N LYS A 178 8.45 9.68 -2.87
CA LYS A 178 8.75 9.08 -1.57
C LYS A 178 7.61 9.35 -0.59
N ILE A 179 7.02 8.28 -0.05
CA ILE A 179 5.93 8.37 0.92
C ILE A 179 6.35 7.59 2.16
N VAL A 180 6.30 8.25 3.31
CA VAL A 180 6.50 7.67 4.63
C VAL A 180 5.21 7.85 5.42
N ILE A 181 4.66 6.76 5.93
CA ILE A 181 3.41 6.75 6.71
C ILE A 181 3.74 6.22 8.09
N ASP A 182 3.38 6.99 9.11
CA ASP A 182 3.51 6.56 10.50
C ASP A 182 2.33 5.65 10.85
N SER A 183 2.61 4.47 11.40
CA SER A 183 1.57 3.65 12.00
C SER A 183 1.15 4.29 13.33
N LEU A 184 -0.16 4.41 13.55
CA LEU A 184 -0.74 4.92 14.81
C LEU A 184 -0.60 3.92 15.97
N ASP A 185 0.21 2.87 15.80
CA ASP A 185 0.24 1.73 16.69
C ASP A 185 1.31 1.89 17.78
N ILE A 186 1.06 1.32 18.96
CA ILE A 186 1.81 1.55 20.22
C ILE A 186 3.31 1.17 20.11
N ARG A 187 3.70 0.46 19.04
CA ARG A 187 5.07 -0.02 18.77
C ARG A 187 5.85 0.78 17.73
N GLY A 188 5.30 1.87 17.18
CA GLY A 188 6.04 2.86 16.37
C GLY A 188 6.66 2.32 15.08
N GLY A 189 5.85 1.73 14.19
CA GLY A 189 6.30 1.33 12.86
C GLY A 189 6.07 2.43 11.82
N SER A 190 6.92 2.50 10.79
CA SER A 190 6.70 3.37 9.62
C SER A 190 6.72 2.54 8.34
N LEU A 191 5.79 2.82 7.43
CA LEU A 191 5.80 2.26 6.08
C LEU A 191 6.43 3.28 5.13
N GLU A 192 7.58 2.92 4.55
CA GLU A 192 8.28 3.74 3.55
C GLU A 192 8.15 3.11 2.16
N ILE A 193 7.73 3.92 1.19
CA ILE A 193 7.61 3.53 -0.21
C ILE A 193 8.28 4.58 -1.07
N GLU A 194 9.21 4.15 -1.91
CA GLU A 194 9.89 4.98 -2.90
C GLU A 194 9.65 4.42 -4.32
N LYS A 195 9.34 5.31 -5.26
CA LYS A 195 9.04 4.93 -6.65
C LYS A 195 9.55 5.98 -7.63
N PHE A 196 10.19 5.53 -8.71
CA PHE A 196 10.49 6.38 -9.86
C PHE A 196 9.30 6.43 -10.82
N LEU A 197 8.97 7.64 -11.25
CA LEU A 197 7.92 7.95 -12.20
C LEU A 197 8.55 8.56 -13.46
N MET A 198 7.98 8.24 -14.62
CA MET A 198 8.51 8.68 -15.90
C MET A 198 7.37 8.95 -16.88
N SER A 199 7.37 10.15 -17.49
CA SER A 199 6.40 10.48 -18.53
C SER A 199 6.76 9.81 -19.86
N ARG A 200 5.80 9.69 -20.77
CA ARG A 200 6.06 9.23 -22.14
C ARG A 200 6.64 10.36 -23.00
N SER A 201 7.47 9.98 -23.96
CA SER A 201 7.98 10.91 -24.98
C SER A 201 6.92 11.04 -26.07
N ARG A 202 6.12 12.11 -26.06
CA ARG A 202 5.31 12.52 -27.23
C ARG A 202 5.19 14.05 -27.30
N VAL A 203 5.13 14.50 -28.55
CA VAL A 203 4.97 15.86 -29.09
C VAL A 203 3.68 16.51 -28.55
N GLU A 204 3.59 17.83 -28.65
CA GLU A 204 2.45 18.73 -28.39
C GLU A 204 1.07 18.05 -28.38
N ALA A 205 0.15 18.56 -27.56
CA ALA A 205 -1.22 18.07 -27.55
C ALA A 205 -1.89 18.35 -28.91
N ASP A 206 -1.80 17.39 -29.83
CA ASP A 206 -2.56 17.34 -31.10
C ASP A 206 -4.07 17.41 -30.86
#